data_AF-W6JTP0-F1
#
_entry.id   AF-W6JTP0-F1
#
_cell.length_a   1.000
_cell.length_b   1.000
_cell.length_c   1.000
_cell.angle_alpha   90.00
_cell.angle_beta   90.00
_cell.angle_gamma   90.00
#
_symmetry.space_group_name_H-M   'P 1'
#
loop_
_entity.id
_entity.type
_entity.pdbx_description
1 polymer ?
#
loop_
_entity_poly.entity_id
_entity_poly.type
_entity_poly.pdbx_seq_one_letter_code
_entity_poly.pdbx_strand_id
1 'polypeptide(L)'
;MADSVRLASDKILADCDGRTLKDVLHDVSAEGGLGFCHAGLPNILPFGYHGPLVLAVDSNHGPLVLAVDSNVLIDFQKHGNELLDGDVRAEEEKYAEELTSLGTLLNLWMLRDIRFVATPRSRTDAKRKMPGFDSVIEGLAEAVAFQYGDWTFPAPSHGPDLLPVGDEHGLPDGADRDLVLEAQTAGAHVFLTRDGRVLRRAALTGPAMRVWAPSELADELVLSGVGLIGGGLCGEPECPYTESMIPAPDMGKWGPLFACFQDD
;
A
#
# COMPACT_ATOMS: atom_id res chain seq x y z
N MET A 1 0.88 8.44 23.27
CA MET A 1 0.31 7.78 22.07
C MET A 1 0.79 6.35 21.92
N ALA A 2 2.10 6.07 21.83
CA ALA A 2 2.65 4.73 21.62
C ALA A 2 2.02 3.59 22.48
N ASP A 3 1.82 3.78 23.79
CA ASP A 3 1.20 2.75 24.64
C ASP A 3 -0.25 2.42 24.28
N SER A 4 -0.98 3.37 23.68
CA SER A 4 -2.36 3.16 23.20
C SER A 4 -2.40 2.36 21.91
N VAL A 5 -1.36 2.48 21.06
CA VAL A 5 -1.23 1.69 19.82
C VAL A 5 -0.85 0.26 20.17
N ARG A 6 0.07 0.07 21.12
CA ARG A 6 0.51 -1.25 21.59
C ARG A 6 -0.64 -2.07 22.21
N LEU A 7 -1.45 -1.43 23.06
CA LEU A 7 -2.64 -2.04 23.67
C LEU A 7 -3.76 -2.37 22.67
N ALA A 8 -3.80 -1.69 21.50
CA ALA A 8 -4.65 -2.12 20.41
C ALA A 8 -4.09 -3.40 19.78
N SER A 9 -2.83 -3.39 19.34
CA SER A 9 -2.18 -4.51 18.63
C SER A 9 -2.23 -5.85 19.38
N ASP A 10 -1.99 -5.86 20.70
CA ASP A 10 -2.05 -7.09 21.51
C ASP A 10 -3.47 -7.64 21.70
N LYS A 11 -4.50 -6.76 21.67
CA LYS A 11 -5.90 -7.16 21.81
C LYS A 11 -6.49 -7.69 20.50
N ILE A 12 -6.00 -7.15 19.39
CA ILE A 12 -6.40 -7.48 18.02
C ILE A 12 -6.09 -8.93 17.65
N LEU A 13 -4.93 -9.45 18.05
CA LEU A 13 -4.55 -10.85 17.81
C LEU A 13 -5.45 -11.87 18.55
N ALA A 14 -6.33 -11.43 19.45
CA ALA A 14 -7.27 -12.26 20.19
C ALA A 14 -8.72 -12.22 19.68
N ASP A 15 -9.10 -11.21 18.88
CA ASP A 15 -10.48 -11.00 18.36
C ASP A 15 -10.65 -11.38 16.88
N CYS A 16 -9.59 -11.85 16.19
CA CYS A 16 -9.70 -12.43 14.85
C CYS A 16 -10.53 -13.73 14.89
N ASP A 17 -11.81 -13.63 14.55
CA ASP A 17 -12.85 -14.68 14.58
C ASP A 17 -12.64 -15.78 13.51
N GLY A 18 -11.47 -16.43 13.52
CA GLY A 18 -11.04 -17.45 12.57
C GLY A 18 -10.62 -16.96 11.17
N ARG A 19 -10.67 -15.65 10.89
CA ARG A 19 -10.22 -15.06 9.61
C ARG A 19 -8.68 -15.01 9.52
N THR A 20 -8.16 -15.25 8.31
CA THR A 20 -6.72 -15.09 8.03
C THR A 20 -6.38 -13.63 7.72
N LEU A 21 -5.09 -13.29 7.85
CA LEU A 21 -4.57 -11.97 7.48
C LEU A 21 -4.92 -11.56 6.04
N LYS A 22 -4.93 -12.54 5.12
CA LYS A 22 -5.26 -12.33 3.71
C LYS A 22 -6.71 -11.86 3.56
N ASP A 23 -7.64 -12.46 4.28
CA ASP A 23 -9.06 -12.12 4.19
C ASP A 23 -9.26 -10.65 4.58
N VAL A 24 -8.67 -10.26 5.72
CA VAL A 24 -8.66 -8.88 6.23
C VAL A 24 -7.96 -7.89 5.27
N LEU A 25 -6.83 -8.29 4.68
CA LEU A 25 -6.08 -7.46 3.75
C LEU A 25 -6.89 -7.07 2.51
N HIS A 26 -7.72 -7.98 2.00
CA HIS A 26 -8.53 -7.75 0.79
C HIS A 26 -10.00 -7.40 1.07
N ASP A 27 -10.46 -7.47 2.32
CA ASP A 27 -11.81 -7.07 2.75
C ASP A 27 -12.11 -5.61 2.36
N VAL A 28 -13.26 -5.39 1.70
CA VAL A 28 -13.73 -4.06 1.28
C VAL A 28 -14.18 -3.25 2.50
N SER A 29 -13.61 -2.05 2.69
CA SER A 29 -14.18 -1.05 3.59
C SER A 29 -15.14 -0.14 2.83
N ALA A 30 -16.35 0.07 3.36
CA ALA A 30 -17.29 1.07 2.83
C ALA A 30 -16.75 2.52 2.93
N GLU A 31 -15.72 2.73 3.76
CA GLU A 31 -15.11 4.02 4.05
C GLU A 31 -13.71 4.18 3.41
N GLY A 32 -13.14 3.10 2.85
CA GLY A 32 -11.83 3.10 2.18
C GLY A 32 -11.80 3.88 0.86
N GLY A 33 -12.95 4.31 0.35
CA GLY A 33 -13.10 5.02 -0.92
C GLY A 33 -13.44 4.08 -2.08
N LEU A 34 -13.19 4.53 -3.31
CA LEU A 34 -13.44 3.71 -4.50
C LEU A 34 -12.32 2.66 -4.64
N GLY A 35 -12.68 1.37 -4.66
CA GLY A 35 -11.73 0.28 -4.87
C GLY A 35 -11.31 0.08 -6.33
N PHE A 36 -10.74 -1.10 -6.62
CA PHE A 36 -10.14 -1.42 -7.91
C PHE A 36 -10.58 -2.80 -8.43
N CYS A 37 -10.64 -2.94 -9.75
CA CYS A 37 -11.10 -4.14 -10.45
C CYS A 37 -10.12 -4.58 -11.54
N HIS A 38 -9.93 -5.90 -11.74
CA HIS A 38 -9.06 -6.46 -12.79
C HIS A 38 -9.40 -5.96 -14.19
N ALA A 39 -10.68 -5.86 -14.56
CA ALA A 39 -11.07 -5.27 -15.85
C ALA A 39 -10.61 -3.81 -16.05
N GLY A 40 -10.39 -3.07 -14.95
CA GLY A 40 -9.80 -1.73 -14.97
C GLY A 40 -8.27 -1.74 -14.90
N LEU A 41 -7.66 -2.67 -14.14
CA LEU A 41 -6.21 -2.79 -13.93
C LEU A 41 -5.68 -4.19 -14.26
N PRO A 42 -5.78 -4.66 -15.53
CA PRO A 42 -5.48 -6.05 -15.89
C PRO A 42 -4.00 -6.40 -15.79
N ASN A 43 -3.12 -5.41 -15.83
CA ASN A 43 -1.67 -5.60 -15.70
C ASN A 43 -1.20 -5.67 -14.25
N ILE A 44 -1.97 -5.11 -13.31
CA ILE A 44 -1.65 -5.04 -11.87
C ILE A 44 -2.31 -6.19 -11.11
N LEU A 45 -3.62 -6.35 -11.29
CA LEU A 45 -4.44 -7.26 -10.48
C LEU A 45 -4.51 -8.65 -11.14
N PRO A 46 -4.54 -9.74 -10.35
CA PRO A 46 -4.61 -11.09 -10.90
C PRO A 46 -5.91 -11.31 -11.69
N PHE A 47 -5.85 -12.19 -12.70
CA PHE A 47 -7.02 -12.54 -13.51
C PHE A 47 -8.18 -13.04 -12.64
N GLY A 48 -9.37 -12.45 -12.83
CA GLY A 48 -10.58 -12.77 -12.07
C GLY A 48 -10.81 -11.95 -10.78
N TYR A 49 -9.97 -10.94 -10.49
CA TYR A 49 -10.15 -10.03 -9.34
C TYR A 49 -11.28 -8.99 -9.60
N HIS A 50 -12.56 -9.43 -9.49
CA HIS A 50 -13.81 -8.64 -9.38
C HIS A 50 -14.67 -9.16 -8.19
N GLY A 51 -15.13 -8.36 -7.20
CA GLY A 51 -15.91 -8.91 -6.04
C GLY A 51 -16.31 -8.05 -4.81
N PRO A 52 -16.14 -8.49 -3.53
CA PRO A 52 -17.18 -8.22 -2.53
C PRO A 52 -16.76 -7.89 -1.07
N LEU A 53 -17.77 -7.59 -0.24
CA LEU A 53 -17.79 -7.91 1.19
C LEU A 53 -17.86 -9.44 1.39
N VAL A 54 -17.22 -9.97 2.43
CA VAL A 54 -17.34 -11.39 2.81
C VAL A 54 -18.80 -11.76 3.17
N LEU A 55 -19.46 -12.54 2.30
CA LEU A 55 -20.32 -13.70 2.62
C LEU A 55 -20.92 -14.38 1.36
N ALA A 56 -20.17 -14.44 0.25
CA ALA A 56 -20.50 -15.28 -0.90
C ALA A 56 -19.20 -15.84 -1.51
N VAL A 57 -19.24 -17.09 -1.98
CA VAL A 57 -18.06 -17.86 -2.44
C VAL A 57 -17.58 -17.44 -3.84
N ASP A 58 -18.31 -16.55 -4.51
CA ASP A 58 -18.28 -16.40 -5.97
C ASP A 58 -17.98 -14.96 -6.46
N SER A 59 -17.21 -14.17 -5.71
CA SER A 59 -16.70 -12.85 -6.16
C SER A 59 -15.39 -12.51 -5.42
N ASN A 60 -14.37 -11.92 -6.06
CA ASN A 60 -13.03 -11.67 -5.50
C ASN A 60 -12.55 -10.20 -5.74
N HIS A 61 -12.59 -9.27 -4.78
CA HIS A 61 -12.08 -7.87 -4.96
C HIS A 61 -11.03 -7.51 -3.92
N GLY A 62 -10.65 -6.24 -3.92
CA GLY A 62 -10.16 -5.58 -2.72
C GLY A 62 -9.49 -4.25 -3.01
N PRO A 63 -8.82 -3.69 -2.00
CA PRO A 63 -7.83 -2.62 -2.16
C PRO A 63 -6.74 -2.92 -3.17
N LEU A 64 -6.08 -1.85 -3.61
CA LEU A 64 -4.74 -1.91 -4.19
C LEU A 64 -3.69 -1.91 -3.06
N VAL A 65 -3.26 -3.11 -2.66
CA VAL A 65 -2.16 -3.31 -1.71
C VAL A 65 -0.80 -2.99 -2.34
N LEU A 66 -0.05 -2.06 -1.73
CA LEU A 66 1.27 -1.59 -2.14
C LEU A 66 2.28 -1.82 -1.01
N ALA A 67 3.18 -2.80 -1.13
CA ALA A 67 4.32 -2.89 -0.23
C ALA A 67 5.36 -1.82 -0.58
N VAL A 68 5.95 -1.14 0.41
CA VAL A 68 6.91 -0.05 0.17
C VAL A 68 8.32 -0.43 0.62
N ASP A 69 9.31 -0.14 -0.21
CA ASP A 69 10.74 -0.22 0.15
C ASP A 69 11.10 0.86 1.19
N SER A 70 12.15 0.58 1.96
CA SER A 70 12.89 1.55 2.76
C SER A 70 13.21 2.86 2.04
N ASN A 71 13.48 2.88 0.72
CA ASN A 71 13.74 4.13 0.00
C ASN A 71 12.47 5.02 -0.11
N VAL A 72 11.32 4.44 -0.43
CA VAL A 72 10.02 5.15 -0.47
C VAL A 72 9.62 5.66 0.91
N LEU A 73 9.83 4.87 1.97
CA LEU A 73 9.56 5.31 3.36
C LEU A 73 10.41 6.53 3.76
N ILE A 74 11.67 6.56 3.32
CA ILE A 74 12.57 7.71 3.54
C ILE A 74 12.08 8.94 2.77
N ASP A 75 11.57 8.77 1.55
CA ASP A 75 11.07 9.87 0.73
C ASP A 75 9.77 10.46 1.31
N PHE A 76 8.85 9.61 1.77
CA PHE A 76 7.66 10.04 2.50
C PHE A 76 8.02 10.84 3.75
N GLN A 77 9.04 10.44 4.52
CA GLN A 77 9.48 11.21 5.69
C GLN A 77 10.09 12.57 5.28
N LYS A 78 10.94 12.59 4.24
CA LYS A 78 11.71 13.79 3.86
C LYS A 78 10.93 14.83 3.07
N HIS A 79 9.91 14.39 2.33
CA HIS A 79 9.18 15.20 1.36
C HIS A 79 7.67 15.18 1.61
N GLY A 80 7.23 14.67 2.77
CA GLY A 80 5.81 14.40 3.06
C GLY A 80 4.88 15.61 2.90
N ASN A 81 5.34 16.80 3.30
CA ASN A 81 4.60 18.04 3.12
C ASN A 81 4.55 18.44 1.63
N GLU A 82 5.69 18.43 0.93
CA GLU A 82 5.78 18.79 -0.49
C GLU A 82 5.00 17.81 -1.39
N LEU A 83 4.95 16.52 -1.02
CA LEU A 83 4.18 15.47 -1.70
C LEU A 83 2.67 15.70 -1.59
N LEU A 84 2.20 16.26 -0.48
CA LEU A 84 0.79 16.63 -0.27
C LEU A 84 0.44 17.96 -0.94
N ASP A 85 1.33 18.96 -0.88
CA ASP A 85 1.14 20.27 -1.51
C ASP A 85 1.32 20.25 -3.04
N GLY A 86 2.04 19.26 -3.58
CA GLY A 86 2.33 19.11 -5.01
C GLY A 86 3.46 20.01 -5.55
N ASP A 87 4.25 20.63 -4.66
CA ASP A 87 5.41 21.48 -5.00
C ASP A 87 6.73 20.77 -4.62
N VAL A 88 6.90 19.53 -5.10
CA VAL A 88 8.11 18.76 -4.82
C VAL A 88 9.28 19.26 -5.67
N ARG A 89 10.43 19.46 -5.03
CA ARG A 89 11.64 19.99 -5.66
C ARG A 89 12.84 19.09 -5.39
N ALA A 90 13.47 18.62 -6.46
CA ALA A 90 14.75 17.92 -6.42
C ALA A 90 15.68 18.45 -7.52
N GLU A 91 16.99 18.37 -7.30
CA GLU A 91 18.01 18.83 -8.27
C GLU A 91 18.13 17.91 -9.49
N GLU A 92 17.88 16.60 -9.31
CA GLU A 92 17.87 15.61 -10.37
C GLU A 92 16.45 15.46 -10.94
N GLU A 93 16.28 15.77 -12.23
CA GLU A 93 15.01 15.73 -12.95
C GLU A 93 14.27 14.39 -12.77
N LYS A 94 14.98 13.26 -12.95
CA LYS A 94 14.38 11.93 -12.74
C LYS A 94 13.94 11.70 -11.30
N TYR A 95 14.65 12.22 -10.30
CA TYR A 95 14.22 12.07 -8.91
C TYR A 95 13.01 12.94 -8.60
N ALA A 96 12.93 14.15 -9.19
CA ALA A 96 11.74 15.00 -9.09
C ALA A 96 10.50 14.34 -9.73
N GLU A 97 10.68 13.65 -10.86
CA GLU A 97 9.64 12.83 -11.51
C GLU A 97 9.12 11.73 -10.57
N GLU A 98 10.00 10.90 -10.01
CA GLU A 98 9.61 9.85 -9.06
C GLU A 98 8.87 10.39 -7.82
N LEU A 99 9.30 11.53 -7.28
CA LEU A 99 8.62 12.17 -6.15
C LEU A 99 7.25 12.74 -6.56
N THR A 100 7.14 13.37 -7.73
CA THR A 100 5.85 13.88 -8.26
C THR A 100 4.85 12.73 -8.45
N SER A 101 5.32 11.58 -8.94
CA SER A 101 4.53 10.36 -9.05
C SER A 101 4.16 9.78 -7.69
N LEU A 102 5.08 9.79 -6.71
CA LEU A 102 4.77 9.36 -5.33
C LEU A 102 3.70 10.25 -4.68
N GLY A 103 3.75 11.57 -4.89
CA GLY A 103 2.71 12.51 -4.45
C GLY A 103 1.37 12.25 -5.14
N THR A 104 1.39 11.85 -6.42
CA THR A 104 0.18 11.44 -7.15
C THR A 104 -0.43 10.16 -6.54
N LEU A 105 0.38 9.16 -6.19
CA LEU A 105 -0.08 7.95 -5.50
C LEU A 105 -0.64 8.23 -4.10
N LEU A 106 0.00 9.14 -3.35
CA LEU A 106 -0.48 9.58 -2.04
C LEU A 106 -1.83 10.30 -2.14
N ASN A 107 -1.99 11.19 -3.12
CA ASN A 107 -3.26 11.87 -3.40
C ASN A 107 -4.37 10.89 -3.83
N LEU A 108 -4.05 9.85 -4.59
CA LEU A 108 -5.00 8.77 -4.90
C LEU A 108 -5.41 8.00 -3.63
N TRP A 109 -4.48 7.69 -2.72
CA TRP A 109 -4.74 6.98 -1.45
C TRP A 109 -5.70 7.74 -0.51
N MET A 110 -5.81 9.06 -0.62
CA MET A 110 -6.79 9.87 0.13
C MET A 110 -8.25 9.61 -0.27
N LEU A 111 -8.49 9.09 -1.50
CA LEU A 111 -9.81 8.94 -2.13
C LEU A 111 -10.13 7.52 -2.61
N ARG A 112 -9.12 6.65 -2.65
CA ARG A 112 -9.18 5.26 -3.14
C ARG A 112 -8.75 4.28 -2.07
N ASP A 113 -9.25 3.04 -2.14
CA ASP A 113 -8.82 1.98 -1.24
C ASP A 113 -7.46 1.44 -1.69
N ILE A 114 -6.42 2.25 -1.48
CA ILE A 114 -5.02 1.87 -1.57
C ILE A 114 -4.56 1.51 -0.14
N ARG A 115 -3.72 0.49 0.01
CA ARG A 115 -3.18 0.08 1.31
C ARG A 115 -1.67 -0.02 1.22
N PHE A 116 -0.97 0.96 1.78
CA PHE A 116 0.48 0.90 1.87
C PHE A 116 0.90 -0.05 3.00
N VAL A 117 1.89 -0.91 2.73
CA VAL A 117 2.41 -1.91 3.68
C VAL A 117 3.91 -1.71 3.85
N ALA A 118 4.30 -1.09 4.96
CA ALA A 118 5.68 -1.02 5.39
C ALA A 118 6.07 -2.35 6.07
N THR A 119 6.76 -3.22 5.34
CA THR A 119 7.16 -4.52 5.88
C THR A 119 8.13 -4.37 7.06
N PRO A 120 8.19 -5.33 8.00
CA PRO A 120 9.19 -5.33 9.08
C PRO A 120 10.63 -5.09 8.60
N ARG A 121 11.03 -5.66 7.45
CA ARG A 121 12.37 -5.38 6.90
C ARG A 121 12.50 -3.98 6.31
N SER A 122 11.52 -3.48 5.56
CA SER A 122 11.54 -2.09 5.04
C SER A 122 11.67 -1.06 6.17
N ARG A 123 10.92 -1.25 7.27
CA ARG A 123 11.01 -0.41 8.48
C ARG A 123 12.40 -0.48 9.10
N THR A 124 12.94 -1.69 9.29
CA THR A 124 14.28 -1.90 9.86
C THR A 124 15.39 -1.25 9.02
N ASP A 125 15.32 -1.41 7.69
CA ASP A 125 16.31 -0.86 6.76
C ASP A 125 16.18 0.66 6.59
N ALA A 126 14.97 1.23 6.69
CA ALA A 126 14.75 2.68 6.76
C ALA A 126 15.34 3.29 8.03
N LYS A 127 15.04 2.72 9.22
CA LYS A 127 15.60 3.16 10.52
C LYS A 127 17.12 3.17 10.53
N ARG A 128 17.75 2.11 9.98
CA ARG A 128 19.22 2.05 9.86
C ARG A 128 19.80 3.16 8.98
N LYS A 129 19.07 3.61 7.96
CA LYS A 129 19.45 4.73 7.07
C LYS A 129 19.11 6.11 7.67
N MET A 130 18.21 6.17 8.65
CA MET A 130 17.74 7.39 9.31
C MET A 130 17.81 7.29 10.85
N PRO A 131 19.03 7.19 11.42
CA PRO A 131 19.19 7.04 12.87
C PRO A 131 18.61 8.23 13.63
N GLY A 132 17.72 7.95 14.59
CA GLY A 132 17.03 8.96 15.40
C GLY A 132 15.59 9.24 14.98
N PHE A 133 15.16 8.77 13.80
CA PHE A 133 13.80 8.92 13.29
C PHE A 133 12.94 7.66 13.52
N ASP A 134 13.35 6.77 14.42
CA ASP A 134 12.73 5.47 14.67
C ASP A 134 11.22 5.51 14.96
N SER A 135 10.77 6.51 15.73
CA SER A 135 9.35 6.73 16.01
C SER A 135 8.58 7.31 14.82
N VAL A 136 9.24 8.17 14.01
CA VAL A 136 8.64 8.77 12.81
C VAL A 136 8.44 7.70 11.74
N ILE A 137 9.40 6.78 11.55
CA ILE A 137 9.26 5.67 10.58
C ILE A 137 8.14 4.70 10.96
N GLU A 138 7.93 4.40 12.25
CA GLU A 138 6.77 3.59 12.67
C GLU A 138 5.46 4.37 12.56
N GLY A 139 5.41 5.62 13.03
CA GLY A 139 4.22 6.46 12.92
C GLY A 139 3.78 6.66 11.47
N LEU A 140 4.74 6.88 10.56
CA LEU A 140 4.51 6.97 9.13
C LEU A 140 4.01 5.65 8.54
N ALA A 141 4.65 4.52 8.90
CA ALA A 141 4.24 3.19 8.48
C ALA A 141 2.81 2.85 8.92
N GLU A 142 2.44 3.22 10.15
CA GLU A 142 1.07 3.09 10.68
C GLU A 142 0.11 4.05 9.97
N ALA A 143 0.52 5.30 9.71
CA ALA A 143 -0.30 6.32 9.06
C ALA A 143 -0.64 5.98 7.60
N VAL A 144 0.32 5.50 6.80
CA VAL A 144 0.06 5.11 5.39
C VAL A 144 -0.68 3.77 5.27
N ALA A 145 -0.58 2.92 6.29
CA ALA A 145 -1.37 1.69 6.42
C ALA A 145 -2.78 1.94 6.98
N PHE A 146 -3.08 3.15 7.47
CA PHE A 146 -4.33 3.49 8.13
C PHE A 146 -5.55 3.41 7.18
N GLN A 147 -6.67 2.92 7.72
CA GLN A 147 -8.00 3.01 7.15
C GLN A 147 -8.99 3.34 8.27
N TYR A 148 -9.97 4.19 7.98
CA TYR A 148 -11.10 4.40 8.88
C TYR A 148 -12.08 3.21 8.85
N GLY A 149 -12.83 3.02 9.95
CA GLY A 149 -13.95 2.07 10.03
C GLY A 149 -13.80 0.91 11.02
N ASP A 150 -12.65 0.22 11.05
CA ASP A 150 -12.40 -0.83 12.05
C ASP A 150 -10.95 -0.87 12.55
N TRP A 151 -10.78 -0.35 13.77
CA TRP A 151 -9.52 -0.27 14.50
C TRP A 151 -9.11 -1.60 15.16
N THR A 152 -9.91 -2.66 15.00
CA THR A 152 -9.65 -3.99 15.58
C THR A 152 -8.96 -4.95 14.61
N PHE A 153 -8.57 -4.50 13.42
CA PHE A 153 -7.76 -5.30 12.49
C PHE A 153 -6.27 -4.95 12.54
N PRO A 154 -5.38 -5.96 12.52
CA PRO A 154 -3.95 -5.70 12.55
C PRO A 154 -3.52 -5.19 11.18
N ALA A 155 -2.64 -4.18 11.15
CA ALA A 155 -2.04 -3.77 9.88
C ALA A 155 -1.38 -4.98 9.20
N PRO A 156 -1.44 -5.11 7.85
CA PRO A 156 -1.08 -6.33 7.12
C PRO A 156 0.32 -6.92 7.43
N SER A 157 1.22 -6.11 7.96
CA SER A 157 2.56 -6.52 8.41
C SER A 157 2.61 -7.32 9.72
N HIS A 158 1.48 -7.65 10.36
CA HIS A 158 1.42 -8.27 11.71
C HIS A 158 0.67 -9.61 11.81
N GLY A 159 0.18 -10.18 10.71
CA GLY A 159 -0.55 -11.46 10.76
C GLY A 159 0.36 -12.70 10.86
N PRO A 160 -0.11 -13.80 11.50
CA PRO A 160 0.68 -15.02 11.69
C PRO A 160 0.74 -15.92 10.46
N ASP A 161 -0.28 -15.88 9.59
CA ASP A 161 -0.43 -16.78 8.44
C ASP A 161 0.16 -16.15 7.17
N LEU A 162 1.44 -16.42 6.97
CA LEU A 162 2.19 -16.08 5.75
C LEU A 162 1.79 -17.04 4.62
N LEU A 163 1.37 -16.50 3.47
CA LEU A 163 1.01 -17.31 2.30
C LEU A 163 2.21 -18.08 1.75
N PRO A 164 2.00 -19.20 0.99
CA PRO A 164 3.05 -19.83 0.23
C PRO A 164 3.69 -18.82 -0.73
N VAL A 165 4.90 -18.39 -0.39
CA VAL A 165 5.67 -17.43 -1.17
C VAL A 165 6.04 -18.06 -2.50
N GLY A 166 6.11 -17.25 -3.56
CA GLY A 166 6.85 -17.66 -4.75
C GLY A 166 8.35 -17.64 -4.49
N ASP A 167 9.10 -18.14 -5.44
CA ASP A 167 10.54 -17.94 -5.48
C ASP A 167 10.90 -16.62 -6.18
N GLU A 168 11.95 -15.95 -5.68
CA GLU A 168 12.69 -14.90 -6.37
C GLU A 168 14.00 -15.49 -6.91
N HIS A 169 14.33 -15.25 -8.18
CA HIS A 169 15.45 -15.90 -8.89
C HIS A 169 16.51 -14.96 -9.49
N GLY A 170 16.28 -13.64 -9.54
CA GLY A 170 17.16 -12.68 -10.23
C GLY A 170 17.97 -11.77 -9.30
N LEU A 171 17.60 -11.68 -8.03
CA LEU A 171 18.39 -11.04 -6.98
C LEU A 171 19.29 -12.10 -6.30
N PRO A 172 20.51 -11.72 -5.88
CA PRO A 172 21.31 -12.59 -5.03
C PRO A 172 20.73 -12.64 -3.62
N ASP A 173 21.06 -13.69 -2.87
CA ASP A 173 20.74 -13.81 -1.44
C ASP A 173 21.18 -12.56 -0.67
N GLY A 174 20.25 -11.93 0.05
CA GLY A 174 20.48 -10.69 0.79
C GLY A 174 19.23 -9.82 0.90
N ALA A 175 19.40 -8.64 1.52
CA ALA A 175 18.31 -7.75 1.91
C ALA A 175 17.33 -7.40 0.77
N ASP A 176 17.84 -7.10 -0.42
CA ASP A 176 17.03 -6.77 -1.61
C ASP A 176 16.05 -7.92 -1.94
N ARG A 177 16.50 -9.17 -1.84
CA ARG A 177 15.70 -10.38 -2.10
C ARG A 177 14.72 -10.64 -0.97
N ASP A 178 15.18 -10.51 0.28
CA ASP A 178 14.35 -10.67 1.48
C ASP A 178 13.16 -9.69 1.47
N LEU A 179 13.38 -8.42 1.10
CA LEU A 179 12.36 -7.38 1.00
C LEU A 179 11.26 -7.73 -0.01
N VAL A 180 11.63 -8.18 -1.21
CA VAL A 180 10.67 -8.54 -2.26
C VAL A 180 9.88 -9.79 -1.87
N LEU A 181 10.54 -10.80 -1.26
CA LEU A 181 9.84 -11.99 -0.77
C LEU A 181 8.88 -11.65 0.38
N GLU A 182 9.27 -10.79 1.33
CA GLU A 182 8.40 -10.34 2.42
C GLU A 182 7.18 -9.57 1.90
N ALA A 183 7.36 -8.71 0.90
CA ALA A 183 6.26 -8.02 0.21
C ALA A 183 5.29 -8.97 -0.48
N GLN A 184 5.79 -9.99 -1.18
CA GLN A 184 4.94 -11.02 -1.81
C GLN A 184 4.20 -11.85 -0.76
N THR A 185 4.87 -12.17 0.35
CA THR A 185 4.30 -12.92 1.46
C THR A 185 3.16 -12.14 2.14
N ALA A 186 3.31 -10.82 2.24
CA ALA A 186 2.28 -9.89 2.73
C ALA A 186 1.12 -9.68 1.74
N GLY A 187 1.06 -10.39 0.61
CA GLY A 187 -0.05 -10.31 -0.34
C GLY A 187 -0.10 -9.01 -1.16
N ALA A 188 1.01 -8.28 -1.28
CA ALA A 188 1.03 -7.05 -2.06
C ALA A 188 0.86 -7.31 -3.57
N HIS A 189 0.13 -6.42 -4.25
CA HIS A 189 0.03 -6.43 -5.71
C HIS A 189 1.23 -5.74 -6.36
N VAL A 190 1.83 -4.78 -5.66
CA VAL A 190 3.03 -4.05 -6.11
C VAL A 190 3.99 -3.89 -4.94
N PHE A 191 5.26 -4.20 -5.17
CA PHE A 191 6.37 -3.73 -4.36
C PHE A 191 6.96 -2.46 -4.99
N LEU A 192 6.80 -1.35 -4.28
CA LEU A 192 7.15 0.00 -4.73
C LEU A 192 8.58 0.33 -4.29
N THR A 193 9.49 0.55 -5.25
CA THR A 193 10.90 0.84 -4.98
C THR A 193 11.51 1.73 -6.06
N ARG A 194 12.43 2.62 -5.67
CA ARG A 194 13.29 3.36 -6.61
C ARG A 194 14.63 2.68 -6.88
N ASP A 195 14.90 1.51 -6.30
CA ASP A 195 16.17 0.82 -6.53
C ASP A 195 16.21 0.19 -7.93
N GLY A 196 16.91 0.87 -8.84
CA GLY A 196 17.10 0.41 -10.21
C GLY A 196 17.75 -0.98 -10.35
N ARG A 197 18.47 -1.49 -9.35
CA ARG A 197 18.94 -2.88 -9.32
C ARG A 197 17.78 -3.84 -9.12
N VAL A 198 16.89 -3.54 -8.18
CA VAL A 198 15.71 -4.34 -7.86
C VAL A 198 14.75 -4.33 -9.06
N LEU A 199 14.38 -3.16 -9.55
CA LEU A 199 13.52 -2.97 -10.73
C LEU A 199 13.99 -3.76 -11.97
N ARG A 200 15.31 -3.82 -12.22
CA ARG A 200 15.87 -4.51 -13.40
C ARG A 200 16.13 -6.01 -13.21
N ARG A 201 16.03 -6.54 -11.99
CA ARG A 201 16.48 -7.92 -11.69
C ARG A 201 15.46 -8.79 -10.97
N ALA A 202 14.55 -8.22 -10.19
CA ALA A 202 13.56 -9.01 -9.46
C ALA A 202 12.74 -9.86 -10.44
N ALA A 203 12.80 -11.18 -10.24
CA ALA A 203 12.13 -12.15 -11.10
C ALA A 203 11.37 -13.14 -10.21
N LEU A 204 10.05 -12.96 -10.14
CA LEU A 204 9.17 -13.65 -9.21
C LEU A 204 8.37 -14.77 -9.88
N THR A 205 8.17 -15.86 -9.16
CA THR A 205 7.13 -16.87 -9.40
C THR A 205 6.02 -16.73 -8.35
N GLY A 206 5.00 -17.59 -8.34
CA GLY A 206 3.95 -17.58 -7.31
C GLY A 206 2.88 -16.48 -7.50
N PRO A 207 2.32 -15.90 -6.41
CA PRO A 207 1.30 -14.85 -6.48
C PRO A 207 1.73 -13.65 -7.32
N ALA A 208 0.81 -13.11 -8.11
CA ALA A 208 1.08 -11.99 -9.03
C ALA A 208 1.36 -10.69 -8.27
N MET A 209 2.65 -10.38 -8.09
CA MET A 209 3.14 -9.10 -7.59
C MET A 209 4.02 -8.44 -8.65
N ARG A 210 3.86 -7.13 -8.86
CA ARG A 210 4.74 -6.29 -9.67
C ARG A 210 5.84 -5.66 -8.80
N VAL A 211 6.96 -5.30 -9.43
CA VAL A 211 8.06 -4.58 -8.79
C VAL A 211 8.28 -3.33 -9.64
N TRP A 212 7.86 -2.17 -9.13
CA TRP A 212 7.73 -0.95 -9.92
C TRP A 212 8.23 0.29 -9.18
N ALA A 213 8.64 1.29 -9.96
CA ALA A 213 8.89 2.64 -9.50
C ALA A 213 7.56 3.39 -9.24
N PRO A 214 7.56 4.44 -8.39
CA PRO A 214 6.45 5.39 -8.28
C PRO A 214 5.92 5.90 -9.61
N SER A 215 6.82 6.26 -10.54
CA SER A 215 6.48 6.70 -11.91
C SER A 215 5.71 5.63 -12.68
N GLU A 216 6.25 4.42 -12.78
CA GLU A 216 5.65 3.29 -13.51
C GLU A 216 4.24 2.93 -12.99
N LEU A 217 4.02 2.95 -11.67
CA LEU A 217 2.71 2.69 -11.10
C LEU A 217 1.72 3.85 -11.36
N ALA A 218 2.16 5.10 -11.22
CA ALA A 218 1.31 6.27 -11.47
C ALA A 218 0.86 6.32 -12.94
N ASP A 219 1.77 6.07 -13.88
CA ASP A 219 1.48 6.01 -15.31
C ASP A 219 0.49 4.88 -15.64
N GLU A 220 0.67 3.66 -15.12
CA GLU A 220 -0.26 2.56 -15.37
C GLU A 220 -1.67 2.86 -14.85
N LEU A 221 -1.78 3.49 -13.66
CA LEU A 221 -3.07 3.91 -13.10
C LEU A 221 -3.73 4.96 -14.00
N VAL A 222 -2.99 5.97 -14.46
CA VAL A 222 -3.50 7.02 -15.37
C VAL A 222 -3.90 6.46 -16.74
N LEU A 223 -3.08 5.58 -17.33
CA LEU A 223 -3.38 4.89 -18.60
C LEU A 223 -4.62 4.00 -18.50
N SER A 224 -4.85 3.43 -17.32
CA SER A 224 -6.06 2.68 -16.96
C SER A 224 -7.26 3.56 -16.61
N GLY A 225 -7.14 4.88 -16.80
CA GLY A 225 -8.17 5.88 -16.54
C GLY A 225 -8.44 6.16 -15.06
N VAL A 226 -7.61 5.65 -14.13
CA VAL A 226 -7.74 5.92 -12.70
C VAL A 226 -7.32 7.36 -12.41
N GLY A 227 -8.30 8.19 -12.04
CA GLY A 227 -8.08 9.48 -11.41
C GLY A 227 -8.65 9.54 -9.98
N LEU A 228 -8.47 10.68 -9.33
CA LEU A 228 -8.93 10.95 -7.96
C LEU A 228 -10.41 10.59 -7.74
N ILE A 229 -11.29 10.90 -8.69
CA ILE A 229 -12.75 10.80 -8.57
C ILE A 229 -13.43 9.85 -9.57
N GLY A 230 -12.68 9.07 -10.37
CA GLY A 230 -13.27 8.19 -11.37
C GLY A 230 -12.27 7.25 -12.06
N GLY A 231 -12.77 6.17 -12.66
CA GLY A 231 -11.98 5.11 -13.29
C GLY A 231 -11.46 4.02 -12.33
N GLY A 232 -10.84 2.97 -12.86
CA GLY A 232 -10.41 1.78 -12.11
C GLY A 232 -11.51 0.79 -11.73
N LEU A 233 -12.77 1.12 -12.03
CA LEU A 233 -13.96 0.32 -11.76
C LEU A 233 -14.35 -0.49 -13.00
N CYS A 234 -14.94 -1.68 -12.83
CA CYS A 234 -15.66 -2.31 -13.93
C CYS A 234 -16.99 -1.60 -14.21
N GLY A 235 -17.42 -1.64 -15.47
CA GLY A 235 -18.78 -1.25 -15.88
C GLY A 235 -19.83 -2.34 -15.67
N GLU A 236 -19.52 -3.37 -14.87
CA GLU A 236 -20.46 -4.45 -14.57
C GLU A 236 -21.54 -3.94 -13.58
N PRO A 237 -22.84 -4.23 -13.81
CA PRO A 237 -23.92 -3.73 -12.96
C PRO A 237 -23.85 -4.17 -11.49
N GLU A 238 -23.12 -5.24 -11.19
CA GLU A 238 -22.96 -5.82 -9.85
C GLU A 238 -21.69 -5.31 -9.12
N CYS A 239 -21.01 -4.32 -9.68
CA CYS A 239 -19.86 -3.69 -9.04
C CYS A 239 -20.31 -2.96 -7.75
N PRO A 240 -19.79 -3.28 -6.55
CA PRO A 240 -20.21 -2.60 -5.32
C PRO A 240 -19.86 -1.11 -5.30
N TYR A 241 -18.99 -0.67 -6.21
CA TYR A 241 -18.58 0.73 -6.36
C TYR A 241 -19.38 1.52 -7.40
N THR A 242 -20.29 0.91 -8.17
CA THR A 242 -21.12 1.68 -9.14
C THR A 242 -22.24 2.49 -8.48
N GLU A 243 -22.64 2.16 -7.26
CA GLU A 243 -23.66 2.91 -6.50
C GLU A 243 -23.07 3.96 -5.53
N SER A 244 -21.77 3.91 -5.24
CA SER A 244 -21.06 4.87 -4.38
C SER A 244 -20.90 6.24 -5.07
N MET A 245 -21.97 7.03 -5.05
CA MET A 245 -22.15 8.21 -5.90
C MET A 245 -21.20 9.39 -5.60
N ILE A 246 -20.54 9.44 -4.44
CA ILE A 246 -19.53 10.46 -4.11
C ILE A 246 -18.42 9.82 -3.26
N PRO A 247 -17.15 9.76 -3.71
CA PRO A 247 -16.03 9.47 -2.82
C PRO A 247 -15.84 10.64 -1.86
N ALA A 248 -16.27 10.45 -0.60
CA ALA A 248 -15.82 11.31 0.49
C ALA A 248 -14.34 10.98 0.76
N PRO A 249 -13.42 11.97 0.80
CA PRO A 249 -12.05 11.70 1.23
C PRO A 249 -12.07 11.17 2.66
N ASP A 250 -11.30 10.12 2.93
CA ASP A 250 -11.11 9.61 4.29
C ASP A 250 -10.31 10.64 5.07
N MET A 251 -11.02 11.52 5.78
CA MET A 251 -10.43 12.58 6.59
C MET A 251 -9.66 12.01 7.80
N GLY A 252 -9.86 10.75 8.16
CA GLY A 252 -9.12 10.04 9.20
C GLY A 252 -7.65 9.83 8.83
N LYS A 253 -7.34 9.57 7.55
CA LYS A 253 -5.97 9.39 7.03
C LYS A 253 -5.05 10.60 7.24
N TRP A 254 -5.61 11.81 7.19
CA TRP A 254 -4.83 13.06 7.25
C TRP A 254 -4.19 13.29 8.63
N GLY A 255 -4.90 12.95 9.72
CA GLY A 255 -4.46 13.23 11.09
C GLY A 255 -3.15 12.53 11.46
N PRO A 256 -3.08 11.18 11.38
CA PRO A 256 -1.85 10.43 11.62
C PRO A 256 -0.72 10.82 10.66
N LEU A 257 -1.02 11.07 9.38
CA LEU A 257 -0.01 11.43 8.39
C LEU A 257 0.63 12.80 8.70
N PHE A 258 -0.17 13.84 8.92
CA PHE A 258 0.36 15.16 9.29
C PHE A 258 1.12 15.16 10.62
N ALA A 259 0.70 14.33 11.59
CA ALA A 259 1.42 14.19 12.86
C ALA A 259 2.85 13.67 12.67
N CYS A 260 3.16 12.98 11.55
CA CYS A 260 4.51 12.51 11.24
C CYS A 260 5.43 13.62 10.67
N PHE A 261 4.90 14.80 10.34
CA PHE A 261 5.62 15.88 9.67
C PHE A 261 5.71 17.18 10.49
N GLN A 262 5.35 17.15 11.78
CA GLN A 262 5.26 18.34 12.65
C GLN A 262 6.41 18.52 13.66
N ASP A 263 7.36 17.58 13.72
CA ASP A 263 8.34 17.44 14.82
C ASP A 263 9.79 17.88 14.46
N ASP A 264 9.99 18.68 13.40
CA ASP A 264 11.30 19.29 13.01
C ASP A 264 11.52 20.72 13.56
#